data_AF-A0A952HV27-F1
#
_entry.id   AF-A0A952HV27-F1
#
_cell.length_a   1.000
_cell.length_b   1.000
_cell.length_c   1.000
_cell.angle_alpha   90.00
_cell.angle_beta   90.00
_cell.angle_gamma   90.00
#
_symmetry.space_group_name_H-M   'P 1'
#
loop_
_entity.id
_entity.type
_entity.pdbx_description
1 polymer ?
#
loop_
_entity_poly.entity_id
_entity_poly.type
_entity_poly.pdbx_seq_one_letter_code
_entity_poly.pdbx_strand_id
1 'polypeptide(L)'
;MRNFMVEPPNIDFLKIRKIGYGISLSLLILSFVLFFTKGFNLGLDFTGGTSIQVKFNQQIRVSDVRNLLKDVDLADSLIQEVGTNKDEIEIRVPAKKGSSSVVLEKVKKALDSKYQGQYEIRKVEFIDALVGSEMAKASVYSMIFVMLGILLFVGYRYEPLFAIAAVIPLFHDAIITLGIFSLLGKEIDLTVIAAILTVLGYSLNDTIIVF
;
A
#
# COMPACT_ATOMS: atom_id res chain seq x y z
N MET A 1 10.80 6.88 48.44
CA MET A 1 11.07 6.76 46.99
C MET A 1 11.35 5.30 46.69
N ARG A 2 10.50 4.64 45.91
CA ARG A 2 10.54 3.19 45.70
C ARG A 2 11.50 2.92 44.53
N ASN A 3 12.66 2.31 44.80
CA ASN A 3 13.64 1.94 43.77
C ASN A 3 13.06 0.84 42.88
N PHE A 4 12.52 1.23 41.72
CA PHE A 4 12.13 0.33 40.63
C PHE A 4 13.31 0.09 39.69
N MET A 5 14.46 -0.34 40.22
CA MET A 5 15.61 -0.71 39.39
C MET A 5 15.62 -2.21 39.19
N VAL A 6 14.91 -2.66 38.14
CA VAL A 6 15.29 -3.87 37.41
C VAL A 6 16.57 -3.48 36.68
N GLU A 7 17.68 -4.19 36.90
CA GLU A 7 18.92 -3.92 36.17
C GLU A 7 18.62 -3.90 34.66
N PRO A 8 19.09 -2.89 33.91
CA PRO A 8 18.84 -2.84 32.48
C PRO A 8 19.47 -4.07 31.83
N PRO A 9 18.77 -4.76 30.91
CA PRO A 9 19.30 -5.94 30.25
C PRO A 9 20.58 -5.60 29.49
N ASN A 10 21.67 -6.31 29.79
CA ASN A 10 22.96 -6.13 29.14
C ASN A 10 23.03 -6.98 27.86
N ILE A 11 22.42 -6.47 26.78
CA ILE A 11 22.41 -7.10 25.46
C ILE A 11 23.55 -6.50 24.62
N ASP A 12 24.48 -7.35 24.17
CA ASP A 12 25.57 -6.95 23.27
C ASP A 12 25.08 -6.91 21.80
N PHE A 13 24.50 -5.78 21.42
CA PHE A 13 24.05 -5.52 20.05
C PHE A 13 25.21 -5.56 19.03
N LEU A 14 26.45 -5.24 19.45
CA LEU A 14 27.61 -5.23 18.57
C LEU A 14 28.05 -6.63 18.16
N LYS A 15 27.83 -7.63 19.03
CA LYS A 15 28.11 -9.03 18.72
C LYS A 15 27.18 -9.60 17.65
N ILE A 16 25.91 -9.22 17.66
CA ILE A 16 24.89 -9.75 16.72
C ILE A 16 24.75 -8.94 15.42
N ARG A 17 25.37 -7.76 15.31
CA ARG A 17 25.21 -6.84 14.17
C ARG A 17 25.44 -7.48 12.80
N LYS A 18 26.42 -8.40 12.68
CA LYS A 18 26.75 -9.04 11.40
C LYS A 18 25.62 -9.94 10.90
N ILE A 19 24.92 -10.61 11.81
CA ILE A 19 23.74 -11.42 11.50
C ILE A 19 22.60 -10.50 11.05
N GLY A 20 22.38 -9.40 11.79
CA GLY A 20 21.39 -8.38 11.42
C GLY A 20 21.61 -7.81 10.01
N TYR A 21 22.84 -7.41 9.69
CA TYR A 21 23.20 -6.93 8.35
C TYR A 21 22.98 -7.99 7.26
N GLY A 22 23.31 -9.26 7.54
CA GLY A 22 23.09 -10.35 6.60
C GLY A 22 21.59 -10.58 6.29
N ILE A 23 20.75 -10.57 7.33
CA ILE A 23 19.29 -10.73 7.19
C ILE A 23 18.70 -9.52 6.43
N SER A 24 19.05 -8.31 6.85
CA SER A 24 18.61 -7.06 6.22
C SER A 24 18.97 -7.01 4.73
N LEU A 25 20.22 -7.32 4.37
CA LEU A 25 20.66 -7.34 2.98
C LEU A 25 19.92 -8.42 2.16
N SER A 26 19.68 -9.58 2.75
CA SER A 26 18.93 -10.66 2.09
C SER A 26 17.49 -10.25 1.80
N LEU A 27 16.82 -9.59 2.75
CA LEU A 27 15.47 -9.07 2.57
C LEU A 27 15.42 -7.99 1.48
N LEU A 28 16.40 -7.08 1.49
CA LEU A 28 16.50 -6.02 0.48
C LEU A 28 16.69 -6.59 -0.93
N ILE A 29 17.59 -7.58 -1.10
CA ILE A 29 17.76 -8.29 -2.38
C ILE A 29 16.46 -8.98 -2.79
N LEU A 30 15.79 -9.67 -1.87
CA LEU A 30 14.51 -10.32 -2.14
C LEU A 30 13.43 -9.33 -2.57
N SER A 31 13.35 -8.15 -1.94
CA SER A 31 12.43 -7.08 -2.34
C SER A 31 12.70 -6.62 -3.78
N PHE A 32 13.96 -6.39 -4.15
CA PHE A 32 14.29 -6.04 -5.54
C PHE A 32 13.92 -7.15 -6.52
N VAL A 33 14.20 -8.42 -6.20
CA VAL A 33 13.78 -9.55 -7.06
C VAL A 33 12.27 -9.52 -7.26
N LEU A 34 11.48 -9.35 -6.20
CA LEU A 34 10.03 -9.27 -6.28
C LEU A 34 9.53 -8.10 -7.14
N PHE A 35 10.20 -6.95 -7.10
CA PHE A 35 9.86 -5.80 -7.93
C PHE A 35 9.98 -6.13 -9.42
N PHE A 36 11.02 -6.86 -9.82
CA PHE A 36 11.24 -7.21 -11.23
C PHE A 36 10.44 -8.44 -11.68
N THR A 37 10.16 -9.41 -10.80
CA THR A 37 9.44 -10.63 -11.18
C THR A 37 7.93 -10.51 -11.05
N LYS A 38 7.45 -9.86 -9.97
CA LYS A 38 6.02 -9.78 -9.64
C LYS A 38 5.44 -8.38 -9.86
N GLY A 39 6.28 -7.35 -9.74
CA GLY A 39 5.86 -5.97 -9.91
C GLY A 39 5.01 -5.47 -8.74
N PHE A 40 4.29 -4.38 -9.00
CA PHE A 40 3.42 -3.72 -8.02
C PHE A 40 1.98 -3.73 -8.49
N ASN A 41 1.06 -3.99 -7.56
CA ASN A 41 -0.37 -3.80 -7.79
C ASN A 41 -0.70 -2.35 -7.41
N LEU A 42 -0.68 -1.45 -8.38
CA LEU A 42 -1.01 -0.05 -8.15
C LEU A 42 -2.53 0.14 -8.06
N GLY A 43 -2.98 0.91 -7.08
CA GLY A 43 -4.38 1.23 -6.90
C GLY A 43 -4.92 2.25 -7.88
N LEU A 44 -6.25 2.43 -7.85
CA LEU A 44 -6.95 3.36 -8.74
C LEU A 44 -6.49 4.81 -8.57
N ASP A 45 -5.99 5.18 -7.39
CA ASP A 45 -5.37 6.49 -7.14
C ASP A 45 -4.18 6.77 -8.04
N PHE A 46 -3.52 5.73 -8.57
CA PHE A 46 -2.34 5.87 -9.44
C PHE A 46 -2.63 5.48 -10.89
N THR A 47 -3.49 4.48 -11.11
CA THR A 47 -3.80 4.01 -12.47
C THR A 47 -5.00 4.72 -13.09
N GLY A 48 -5.82 5.39 -12.27
CA GLY A 48 -7.17 5.78 -12.62
C GLY A 48 -8.11 4.58 -12.77
N GLY A 49 -9.41 4.87 -12.83
CA GLY A 49 -10.47 3.88 -13.07
C GLY A 49 -11.72 4.15 -12.25
N THR A 50 -12.53 3.11 -12.09
CA THR A 50 -13.83 3.18 -11.42
C THR A 50 -13.90 2.21 -10.26
N SER A 51 -14.21 2.70 -9.07
CA SER A 51 -14.59 1.86 -7.92
C SER A 51 -16.11 1.85 -7.77
N ILE A 52 -16.68 0.66 -7.65
CA ILE A 52 -18.12 0.47 -7.43
C ILE A 52 -18.29 -0.35 -6.17
N GLN A 53 -18.95 0.22 -5.16
CA GLN A 53 -19.34 -0.48 -3.95
C GLN A 53 -20.79 -0.93 -4.08
N VAL A 54 -21.00 -2.22 -3.89
CA VAL A 54 -22.29 -2.89 -4.03
C VAL A 54 -22.61 -3.60 -2.73
N LYS A 55 -23.78 -3.29 -2.17
CA LYS A 55 -24.33 -3.99 -1.01
C LYS A 55 -25.41 -4.96 -1.46
N PHE A 56 -25.35 -6.19 -1.01
CA PHE A 56 -26.30 -7.25 -1.26
C PHE A 56 -27.22 -7.44 -0.05
N ASN A 57 -28.40 -8.02 -0.26
CA ASN A 57 -29.33 -8.34 0.82
C ASN A 57 -28.92 -9.59 1.63
N GLN A 58 -27.85 -10.27 1.22
CA GLN A 58 -27.34 -11.49 1.83
C GLN A 58 -25.81 -11.53 1.76
N GLN A 59 -25.20 -12.41 2.54
CA GLN A 59 -23.76 -12.65 2.44
C GLN A 59 -23.39 -13.17 1.06
N ILE A 60 -22.33 -12.62 0.48
CA ILE A 60 -21.90 -12.92 -0.88
C ILE A 60 -20.42 -13.28 -0.88
N ARG A 61 -20.02 -14.27 -1.67
CA ARG A 61 -18.59 -14.57 -1.84
C ARG A 61 -18.03 -13.77 -3.00
N VAL A 62 -16.81 -13.26 -2.83
CA VAL A 62 -16.02 -12.61 -3.89
C VAL A 62 -15.94 -13.48 -5.15
N SER A 63 -15.84 -14.81 -5.00
CA SER A 63 -15.80 -15.75 -6.12
C SER A 63 -17.05 -15.72 -6.99
N ASP A 64 -18.23 -15.53 -6.39
CA ASP A 64 -19.50 -15.54 -7.10
C ASP A 64 -19.62 -14.29 -7.96
N VAL A 65 -19.30 -13.12 -7.40
CA VAL A 65 -19.24 -11.86 -8.13
C VAL A 65 -18.19 -11.92 -9.24
N ARG A 66 -17.00 -12.45 -8.97
CA ARG A 66 -15.95 -12.62 -9.99
C ARG A 66 -16.41 -13.47 -11.16
N ASN A 67 -17.15 -14.54 -10.91
CA ASN A 67 -17.66 -15.40 -11.98
C ASN A 67 -18.70 -14.68 -12.84
N LEU A 68 -19.60 -13.89 -12.25
CA LEU A 68 -20.55 -13.07 -13.02
C LEU A 68 -19.85 -12.01 -13.87
N LEU A 69 -18.78 -11.41 -13.35
CA LEU A 69 -18.02 -10.39 -14.06
C LEU A 69 -17.17 -10.94 -15.23
N LYS A 70 -17.00 -12.27 -15.37
CA LYS A 70 -16.33 -12.89 -16.52
C LYS A 70 -17.06 -12.60 -17.83
N ASP A 71 -18.39 -12.66 -17.80
CA ASP A 71 -19.22 -12.52 -19.01
C ASP A 71 -19.19 -11.10 -19.60
N VAL A 72 -18.69 -10.13 -18.83
CA VAL A 72 -18.56 -8.72 -19.23
C VAL A 72 -17.10 -8.25 -19.33
N ASP A 73 -16.15 -9.18 -19.34
CA ASP A 73 -14.69 -8.92 -19.41
C ASP A 73 -14.15 -8.07 -18.24
N LEU A 74 -14.68 -8.29 -17.03
CA LEU A 74 -14.26 -7.57 -15.82
C LEU A 74 -13.75 -8.51 -14.70
N ALA A 75 -13.50 -9.79 -14.99
CA ALA A 75 -13.08 -10.76 -13.96
C ALA A 75 -11.65 -10.55 -13.42
N ASP A 76 -10.82 -9.85 -14.18
CA ASP A 76 -9.46 -9.43 -13.80
C ASP A 76 -9.45 -8.17 -12.91
N SER A 77 -10.62 -7.58 -12.66
CA SER A 77 -10.78 -6.45 -11.74
C SER A 77 -10.45 -6.86 -10.30
N LEU A 78 -10.02 -5.90 -9.49
CA LEU A 78 -9.81 -6.13 -8.07
C LEU A 78 -11.18 -6.15 -7.37
N ILE A 79 -11.53 -7.30 -6.83
CA ILE A 79 -12.82 -7.54 -6.17
C ILE A 79 -12.51 -7.95 -4.74
N GLN A 80 -13.01 -7.16 -3.80
CA GLN A 80 -12.76 -7.34 -2.38
C GLN A 80 -14.03 -7.15 -1.57
N GLU A 81 -14.10 -7.88 -0.46
CA GLU A 81 -15.16 -7.72 0.52
C GLU A 81 -14.90 -6.46 1.36
N VAL A 82 -15.93 -5.66 1.56
CA VAL A 82 -15.90 -4.46 2.39
C VAL A 82 -17.00 -4.55 3.45
N GLY A 83 -16.84 -3.80 4.53
CA GLY A 83 -17.75 -3.89 5.68
C GLY A 83 -17.59 -5.16 6.51
N THR A 84 -18.40 -5.27 7.56
CA THR A 84 -18.24 -6.32 8.60
C THR A 84 -19.16 -7.54 8.36
N ASN A 85 -20.29 -7.32 7.67
CA ASN A 85 -21.37 -8.31 7.57
C ASN A 85 -21.25 -9.25 6.35
N LYS A 86 -20.18 -9.12 5.56
CA LYS A 86 -19.93 -9.95 4.36
C LYS A 86 -20.99 -9.83 3.26
N ASP A 87 -21.74 -8.73 3.29
CA ASP A 87 -22.82 -8.40 2.37
C ASP A 87 -22.42 -7.28 1.41
N GLU A 88 -21.21 -6.73 1.50
CA GLU A 88 -20.77 -5.60 0.68
C GLU A 88 -19.46 -5.93 -0.03
N ILE A 89 -19.42 -5.61 -1.32
CA ILE A 89 -18.29 -5.89 -2.21
C ILE A 89 -17.89 -4.60 -2.92
N GLU A 90 -16.59 -4.34 -2.96
CA GLU A 90 -16.00 -3.30 -3.78
C GLU A 90 -15.38 -3.92 -5.03
N ILE A 91 -15.72 -3.35 -6.19
CA ILE A 91 -15.24 -3.74 -7.51
C ILE A 91 -14.44 -2.56 -8.06
N ARG A 92 -13.12 -2.71 -8.14
CA ARG A 92 -12.19 -1.70 -8.68
C ARG A 92 -11.74 -2.09 -10.07
N VAL A 93 -12.13 -1.28 -11.04
CA VAL A 93 -11.91 -1.50 -12.47
C VAL A 93 -10.93 -0.45 -13.02
N PRO A 94 -9.76 -0.83 -13.56
CA PRO A 94 -8.81 0.13 -14.11
C PRO A 94 -9.36 0.90 -15.32
N ALA A 95 -8.94 2.16 -15.50
CA ALA A 95 -9.43 3.06 -16.55
C ALA A 95 -9.33 2.48 -17.99
N LYS A 96 -8.37 1.59 -18.25
CA LYS A 96 -8.20 0.91 -19.55
C LYS A 96 -9.40 0.05 -19.98
N LYS A 97 -10.30 -0.31 -19.06
CA LYS A 97 -11.46 -1.19 -19.33
C LYS A 97 -12.72 -0.43 -19.76
N GLY A 98 -12.68 0.91 -19.76
CA GLY A 98 -13.76 1.78 -20.26
C GLY A 98 -14.03 2.98 -19.37
N SER A 99 -14.94 3.85 -19.82
CA SER A 99 -15.43 4.97 -19.01
C SER A 99 -16.26 4.49 -17.83
N SER A 100 -16.38 5.34 -16.79
CA SER A 100 -17.15 5.03 -15.58
C SER A 100 -18.59 4.58 -15.86
N SER A 101 -19.28 5.25 -16.80
CA SER A 101 -20.65 4.88 -17.17
C SER A 101 -20.73 3.48 -17.81
N VAL A 102 -19.83 3.17 -18.73
CA VAL A 102 -19.77 1.87 -19.40
C VAL A 102 -19.44 0.75 -18.41
N VAL A 103 -18.48 1.00 -17.50
CA VAL A 103 -18.12 0.04 -16.45
C VAL A 103 -19.31 -0.21 -15.52
N LEU A 104 -20.00 0.85 -15.08
CA LEU A 104 -21.18 0.74 -14.23
C LEU A 104 -22.30 -0.06 -14.89
N GLU A 105 -22.58 0.18 -16.17
CA GLU A 105 -23.58 -0.58 -16.93
C GLU A 105 -23.20 -2.06 -17.07
N LYS A 106 -21.93 -2.36 -17.36
CA LYS A 106 -21.42 -3.74 -17.41
C LYS A 106 -21.59 -4.45 -16.07
N VAL A 107 -21.25 -3.79 -14.96
CA VAL A 107 -21.40 -4.35 -13.62
C VAL A 107 -22.87 -4.60 -13.30
N LYS A 108 -23.76 -3.63 -13.55
CA LYS A 108 -25.22 -3.82 -13.37
C LYS A 108 -25.73 -5.01 -14.17
N LYS A 109 -25.41 -5.07 -15.47
CA LYS A 109 -25.81 -6.17 -16.35
C LYS A 109 -25.35 -7.54 -15.83
N ALA A 110 -24.11 -7.63 -15.34
CA ALA A 110 -23.58 -8.87 -14.77
C ALA A 110 -24.30 -9.26 -13.49
N LEU A 111 -24.57 -8.31 -12.59
CA LEU A 111 -25.25 -8.58 -11.33
C LEU A 111 -26.74 -8.91 -11.50
N ASP A 112 -27.42 -8.22 -12.43
CA ASP A 112 -28.84 -8.45 -12.72
C ASP A 112 -29.11 -9.86 -13.26
N SER A 113 -28.11 -10.53 -13.86
CA SER A 113 -28.27 -11.91 -14.33
C SER A 113 -28.64 -12.92 -13.22
N LYS A 114 -28.29 -12.62 -11.96
CA LYS A 114 -28.48 -13.54 -10.82
C LYS A 114 -29.08 -12.87 -9.58
N TYR A 115 -28.84 -11.59 -9.38
CA TYR A 115 -29.18 -10.85 -8.15
C TYR A 115 -30.12 -9.66 -8.43
N GLN A 116 -30.89 -9.69 -9.51
CA GLN A 116 -31.83 -8.62 -9.84
C GLN A 116 -32.72 -8.26 -8.64
N GLY A 117 -32.69 -6.99 -8.23
CA GLY A 117 -33.46 -6.48 -7.08
C GLY A 117 -32.94 -6.92 -5.70
N GLN A 118 -31.79 -7.59 -5.61
CA GLN A 118 -31.18 -8.07 -4.36
C GLN A 118 -29.85 -7.37 -4.02
N TYR A 119 -29.53 -6.29 -4.73
CA TYR A 119 -28.37 -5.45 -4.45
C TYR A 119 -28.68 -3.97 -4.61
N GLU A 120 -27.86 -3.14 -3.99
CA GLU A 120 -27.88 -1.70 -4.06
C GLU A 120 -26.46 -1.19 -4.31
N ILE A 121 -26.31 -0.31 -5.30
CA ILE A 121 -25.03 0.38 -5.51
C ILE A 121 -24.93 1.49 -4.47
N ARG A 122 -23.98 1.35 -3.55
CA ARG A 122 -23.74 2.30 -2.46
C ARG A 122 -22.92 3.49 -2.91
N LYS A 123 -21.91 3.23 -3.73
CA LYS A 123 -20.92 4.23 -4.12
C LYS A 123 -20.38 3.92 -5.50
N VAL A 124 -20.21 4.97 -6.30
CA VAL A 124 -19.44 4.90 -7.56
C VAL A 124 -18.45 6.05 -7.51
N GLU A 125 -17.17 5.70 -7.52
CA GLU A 125 -16.07 6.66 -7.58
C GLU A 125 -15.32 6.49 -8.89
N PHE A 126 -14.91 7.59 -9.47
CA PHE A 126 -14.13 7.61 -10.70
C PHE A 126 -12.92 8.51 -10.52
N ILE A 127 -11.76 8.00 -10.91
CA ILE A 127 -10.50 8.72 -10.95
C ILE A 127 -10.01 8.71 -12.39
N ASP A 128 -9.72 9.89 -12.91
CA ASP A 128 -9.15 10.03 -14.25
C ASP A 128 -7.70 9.50 -14.29
N ALA A 129 -7.34 8.82 -15.38
CA ALA A 129 -6.00 8.24 -15.53
C ALA A 129 -4.89 9.30 -15.52
N LEU A 130 -5.16 10.51 -16.05
CA LEU A 130 -4.21 11.61 -16.02
C LEU A 130 -3.96 12.06 -14.57
N VAL A 131 -5.03 12.28 -13.81
CA VAL A 131 -4.95 12.67 -12.40
C VAL A 131 -4.21 11.60 -11.60
N GLY A 132 -4.54 10.31 -11.82
CA GLY A 132 -3.85 9.21 -11.14
C GLY A 132 -2.35 9.17 -11.43
N SER A 133 -1.95 9.39 -12.69
CA SER A 133 -0.53 9.44 -13.07
C SER A 133 0.21 10.61 -12.40
N GLU A 134 -0.45 11.76 -12.22
CA GLU A 134 0.11 12.90 -11.50
C GLU A 134 0.20 12.63 -9.99
N MET A 135 -0.78 11.96 -9.39
CA MET A 135 -0.73 11.53 -7.98
C MET A 135 0.40 10.51 -7.72
N ALA A 136 0.65 9.61 -8.68
CA ALA A 136 1.77 8.68 -8.60
C ALA A 136 3.12 9.42 -8.60
N LYS A 137 3.31 10.37 -9.53
CA LYS A 137 4.51 11.22 -9.57
C LYS A 137 4.65 12.04 -8.28
N ALA A 138 3.58 12.65 -7.82
CA ALA A 138 3.56 13.43 -6.59
C ALA A 138 3.96 12.59 -5.36
N SER A 139 3.52 11.33 -5.29
CA SER A 139 3.89 10.39 -4.23
C SER A 139 5.40 10.10 -4.23
N VAL A 140 5.97 9.85 -5.40
CA VAL A 140 7.42 9.63 -5.56
C VAL A 140 8.20 10.89 -5.18
N TYR A 141 7.79 12.06 -5.67
CA TYR A 141 8.44 13.32 -5.32
C TYR A 141 8.36 13.62 -3.83
N SER A 142 7.22 13.32 -3.19
CA SER A 142 7.04 13.53 -1.75
C SER A 142 8.04 12.69 -0.94
N MET A 143 8.26 11.41 -1.30
CA MET A 143 9.26 10.58 -0.63
C MET A 143 10.68 11.14 -0.77
N ILE A 144 11.05 11.59 -1.98
CA ILE A 144 12.36 12.20 -2.24
C ILE A 144 12.53 13.48 -1.41
N PHE A 145 11.54 14.37 -1.42
CA PHE A 145 11.60 15.62 -0.65
C PHE A 145 11.64 15.37 0.86
N VAL A 146 10.95 14.36 1.38
CA VAL A 146 11.05 13.94 2.79
C VAL A 146 12.47 13.49 3.11
N MET A 147 13.07 12.61 2.30
CA MET A 147 14.44 12.13 2.51
C MET A 147 15.47 13.26 2.43
N LEU A 148 15.32 14.18 1.46
CA LEU A 148 16.18 15.36 1.36
C LEU A 148 16.00 16.31 2.56
N GLY A 149 14.76 16.54 2.98
CA GLY A 149 14.45 17.35 4.16
C GLY A 149 15.08 16.78 5.43
N ILE A 150 15.01 15.47 5.62
CA ILE A 150 15.67 14.76 6.72
C ILE A 150 17.20 14.91 6.62
N LEU A 151 17.79 14.71 5.44
CA LEU A 151 19.23 14.86 5.24
C LEU A 151 19.70 16.27 5.61
N LEU A 152 19.01 17.30 5.12
CA LEU A 152 19.35 18.69 5.40
C LEU A 152 19.16 19.05 6.87
N PHE A 153 18.03 18.64 7.46
CA PHE A 153 17.72 18.93 8.86
C PHE A 153 18.69 18.24 9.81
N VAL A 154 18.90 16.92 9.66
CA VAL A 154 19.82 16.15 10.51
C VAL A 154 21.25 16.64 10.28
N GLY A 155 21.64 16.92 9.04
CA GLY A 155 22.99 17.42 8.73
C GLY A 155 23.28 18.82 9.26
N TYR A 156 22.25 19.65 9.44
CA TYR A 156 22.38 20.94 10.13
C TYR A 156 22.36 20.79 11.65
N ARG A 157 21.49 19.92 12.18
CA ARG A 157 21.27 19.75 13.61
C ARG A 157 22.35 18.91 14.30
N TYR A 158 23.00 18.03 13.56
CA TYR A 158 24.00 17.04 13.99
C TYR A 158 25.21 17.07 13.05
N GLU A 159 26.18 16.16 13.25
CA GLU A 159 27.28 15.97 12.31
C GLU A 159 26.77 15.45 10.95
N PRO A 160 27.31 15.92 9.80
CA PRO A 160 26.87 15.49 8.46
C PRO A 160 26.92 13.97 8.23
N LEU A 161 27.82 13.27 8.92
CA LEU A 161 27.91 11.81 8.87
C LEU A 161 26.63 11.13 9.42
N PHE A 162 26.01 11.73 10.44
CA PHE A 162 24.77 11.23 11.03
C PHE A 162 23.56 11.43 10.12
N ALA A 163 23.57 12.46 9.26
CA ALA A 163 22.51 12.63 8.25
C ALA A 163 22.45 11.45 7.27
N ILE A 164 23.62 11.01 6.79
CA ILE A 164 23.71 9.85 5.90
C ILE A 164 23.31 8.57 6.65
N ALA A 165 23.77 8.42 7.90
CA ALA A 165 23.42 7.29 8.75
C ALA A 165 21.92 7.23 9.10
N ALA A 166 21.20 8.36 9.10
CA ALA A 166 19.74 8.41 9.27
C ALA A 166 18.98 8.08 7.98
N VAL A 167 19.46 8.51 6.82
CA VAL A 167 18.73 8.35 5.54
C VAL A 167 18.82 6.92 4.99
N ILE A 168 19.96 6.24 5.14
CA ILE A 168 20.15 4.88 4.61
C ILE A 168 19.12 3.88 5.20
N PRO A 169 18.90 3.81 6.53
CA PRO A 169 17.86 2.96 7.11
C PRO A 169 16.46 3.25 6.59
N LEU A 170 16.12 4.52 6.33
CA LEU A 170 14.81 4.89 5.80
C LEU A 170 14.58 4.36 4.38
N PHE A 171 15.60 4.39 3.52
CA PHE A 171 15.52 3.74 2.21
C PHE A 171 15.32 2.23 2.35
N HIS A 172 16.07 1.59 3.24
CA HIS A 172 15.95 0.17 3.53
C HIS A 172 14.53 -0.20 3.99
N ASP A 173 13.97 0.54 4.96
CA ASP A 173 12.65 0.28 5.51
C ASP A 173 11.54 0.48 4.47
N ALA A 174 11.66 1.52 3.64
CA ALA A 174 10.73 1.76 2.53
C ALA A 174 10.76 0.63 1.50
N ILE A 175 11.96 0.20 1.07
CA ILE A 175 12.13 -0.86 0.07
C ILE A 175 11.58 -2.19 0.59
N ILE A 176 11.88 -2.57 1.84
CA ILE A 176 11.39 -3.82 2.41
C ILE A 176 9.87 -3.78 2.57
N THR A 177 9.31 -2.66 3.03
CA THR A 177 7.85 -2.50 3.16
C THR A 177 7.18 -2.67 1.80
N LEU A 178 7.67 -2.00 0.75
CA LEU A 178 7.18 -2.16 -0.62
C LEU A 178 7.38 -3.59 -1.14
N GLY A 179 8.48 -4.25 -0.78
CA GLY A 179 8.78 -5.65 -1.08
C GLY A 179 7.73 -6.60 -0.52
N ILE A 180 7.28 -6.37 0.71
CA ILE A 180 6.22 -7.15 1.35
C ILE A 180 4.88 -6.94 0.63
N PHE A 181 4.55 -5.70 0.24
CA PHE A 181 3.34 -5.42 -0.55
C PHE A 181 3.35 -6.15 -1.90
N SER A 182 4.49 -6.12 -2.60
CA SER A 182 4.69 -6.88 -3.83
C SER A 182 4.52 -8.38 -3.58
N LEU A 183 5.18 -8.94 -2.54
CA LEU A 183 5.09 -10.36 -2.17
C LEU A 183 3.66 -10.80 -1.89
N LEU A 184 2.89 -10.01 -1.15
CA LEU A 184 1.50 -10.32 -0.81
C LEU A 184 0.52 -10.01 -1.94
N GLY A 185 0.96 -9.27 -2.97
CA GLY A 185 0.09 -8.80 -4.05
C GLY A 185 -0.98 -7.83 -3.53
N LYS A 186 -0.67 -7.09 -2.46
CA LYS A 186 -1.56 -6.07 -1.92
C LYS A 186 -1.48 -4.81 -2.78
N GLU A 187 -2.60 -4.11 -2.89
CA GLU A 187 -2.68 -2.86 -3.62
C GLU A 187 -1.88 -1.77 -2.91
N ILE A 188 -1.17 -0.96 -3.67
CA ILE A 188 -0.48 0.24 -3.20
C ILE A 188 -1.31 1.43 -3.69
N ASP A 189 -1.93 2.13 -2.75
CA ASP A 189 -2.73 3.33 -2.96
C ASP A 189 -2.14 4.50 -2.15
N LEU A 190 -2.78 5.67 -2.17
CA LEU A 190 -2.29 6.84 -1.42
C LEU A 190 -2.30 6.61 0.10
N THR A 191 -3.19 5.77 0.60
CA THR A 191 -3.25 5.42 2.02
C THR A 191 -2.01 4.63 2.42
N VAL A 192 -1.57 3.70 1.57
CA VAL A 192 -0.31 2.96 1.77
C VAL A 192 0.89 3.89 1.72
N ILE A 193 0.94 4.84 0.78
CA ILE A 193 2.01 5.85 0.73
C ILE A 193 2.06 6.68 2.02
N ALA A 194 0.91 7.15 2.51
CA ALA A 194 0.83 7.90 3.77
C ALA A 194 1.28 7.07 4.98
N ALA A 195 0.91 5.79 5.03
CA ALA A 195 1.34 4.86 6.07
C ALA A 195 2.86 4.64 6.04
N ILE A 196 3.45 4.46 4.84
CA ILE A 196 4.91 4.34 4.68
C ILE A 196 5.60 5.60 5.20
N LEU A 197 5.16 6.80 4.80
CA LEU A 197 5.75 8.06 5.29
C LEU A 197 5.67 8.20 6.81
N THR A 198 4.58 7.71 7.41
CA THR A 198 4.41 7.70 8.86
C THR A 198 5.39 6.75 9.54
N VAL A 199 5.54 5.53 9.03
CA VAL A 199 6.54 4.56 9.53
C VAL A 199 7.95 5.11 9.41
N LEU A 200 8.28 5.78 8.30
CA LEU A 200 9.57 6.43 8.12
C LEU A 200 9.80 7.54 9.16
N GLY A 201 8.77 8.32 9.51
CA GLY A 201 8.85 9.31 10.58
C GLY A 201 9.16 8.69 11.95
N TYR A 202 8.53 7.56 12.28
CA TYR A 202 8.83 6.81 13.50
C TYR A 202 10.24 6.18 13.49
N SER A 203 10.64 5.56 12.38
CA SER A 203 11.98 4.98 12.20
C SER A 203 13.09 6.03 12.33
N LEU A 204 12.84 7.25 11.80
CA LEU A 204 13.72 8.38 11.99
C LEU A 204 13.79 8.81 13.47
N ASN A 205 12.64 8.91 14.15
CA ASN A 205 12.59 9.29 15.56
C ASN A 205 13.46 8.34 16.42
N ASP A 206 13.37 7.03 16.18
CA ASP A 206 14.19 6.05 16.90
C ASP A 206 15.68 6.24 16.62
N THR A 207 16.05 6.54 15.36
CA THR A 207 17.43 6.82 14.98
C THR A 207 17.98 8.07 15.67
N ILE A 208 17.17 9.14 15.72
CA ILE A 208 17.53 10.41 16.35
C ILE A 208 17.72 10.27 17.86
N ILE A 209 16.93 9.44 18.55
CA ILE A 209 17.09 9.20 19.99
C ILE A 209 18.42 8.51 20.31
N VAL A 210 18.94 7.69 19.38
CA VAL A 210 20.22 6.99 19.54
C VAL A 210 21.43 7.90 19.25
N PHE A 211 21.26 8.95 18.44
CA PHE A 211 22.30 9.93 18.10
C PHE A 211 22.48 10.99 19.18
#